data_AF-A0AA40ZW47-F1
#
_entry.id   AF-A0AA40ZW47-F1
#
_cell.length_a   1.000
_cell.length_b   1.000
_cell.length_c   1.000
_cell.angle_alpha   90.00
_cell.angle_beta   90.00
_cell.angle_gamma   90.00
#
_symmetry.space_group_name_H-M   'P 1'
#
loop_
_entity.id
_entity.type
_entity.pdbx_description
1 polymer ?
#
loop_
_entity_poly.entity_id
_entity_poly.type
_entity_poly.pdbx_seq_one_letter_code
_entity_poly.pdbx_strand_id
1 'polypeptide(L)'
;AAATLSAASTDAVNGSQLYTTNQNVATAAANTSTYLGGGANVANGTAPTYNVAGGSYNNVGDALIAVNGTANRGWNVQANGDTATQVKPGDTVQ
;
A
#
# COMPACT_ATOMS: atom_id res chain seq x y z
N ALA A 1 -29.00 3.33 30.02
CA ALA A 1 -27.56 3.46 30.29
C ALA A 1 -26.77 2.81 29.14
N ALA A 2 -25.49 3.14 28.97
CA ALA A 2 -24.61 2.38 28.08
C ALA A 2 -24.14 1.11 28.80
N ALA A 3 -23.96 0.02 28.06
CA ALA A 3 -23.38 -1.21 28.57
C ALA A 3 -21.90 -1.03 28.96
N THR A 4 -21.44 -1.78 29.94
CA THR A 4 -20.01 -1.96 30.16
C THR A 4 -19.44 -2.81 29.02
N LEU A 5 -18.45 -2.30 28.29
CA LEU A 5 -17.79 -3.04 27.20
C LEU A 5 -16.58 -3.78 27.74
N SER A 6 -16.77 -5.05 28.10
CA SER A 6 -15.72 -5.95 28.56
C SER A 6 -16.01 -7.39 28.12
N ALA A 7 -15.00 -8.26 28.11
CA ALA A 7 -15.15 -9.64 27.67
C ALA A 7 -16.12 -10.49 28.53
N ALA A 8 -16.37 -10.09 29.78
CA ALA A 8 -17.27 -10.77 30.72
C ALA A 8 -18.67 -10.14 30.80
N SER A 9 -18.91 -9.04 30.07
CA SER A 9 -20.18 -8.31 30.14
C SER A 9 -21.33 -9.13 29.57
N THR A 10 -22.43 -9.17 30.32
CA THR A 10 -23.73 -9.68 29.85
C THR A 10 -24.73 -8.55 29.60
N ASP A 11 -24.27 -7.29 29.67
CA ASP A 11 -25.10 -6.12 29.40
C ASP A 11 -25.50 -6.09 27.92
N ALA A 12 -26.76 -5.78 27.64
CA ALA A 12 -27.19 -5.51 26.28
C ALA A 12 -26.57 -4.20 25.77
N VAL A 13 -25.96 -4.22 24.58
CA VAL A 13 -25.48 -3.01 23.90
C VAL A 13 -26.65 -2.20 23.34
N ASN A 14 -26.54 -0.88 23.42
CA ASN A 14 -27.54 0.02 22.82
C ASN A 14 -27.09 0.54 21.44
N GLY A 15 -28.01 1.21 20.75
CA GLY A 15 -27.77 1.74 19.41
C GLY A 15 -26.67 2.80 19.33
N SER A 16 -26.47 3.62 20.37
CA SER A 16 -25.40 4.64 20.33
C SER A 16 -24.02 4.00 20.44
N GLN A 17 -23.86 2.94 21.24
CA GLN A 17 -22.61 2.18 21.32
C GLN A 17 -22.27 1.50 19.99
N LEU A 18 -23.26 0.85 19.36
CA LEU A 18 -23.09 0.23 18.04
C LEU A 18 -22.76 1.27 16.96
N TYR A 19 -23.44 2.42 17.00
CA TYR A 19 -23.20 3.52 16.08
C TYR A 19 -21.76 4.06 16.19
N THR A 20 -21.25 4.28 17.42
CA THR A 20 -19.86 4.70 17.63
C THR A 20 -18.86 3.70 17.04
N THR A 21 -19.08 2.40 17.26
CA THR A 21 -18.24 1.35 16.64
C THR A 21 -18.27 1.44 15.11
N ASN A 22 -19.46 1.58 14.52
CA ASN A 22 -19.60 1.65 13.06
C ASN A 22 -18.90 2.90 12.48
N GLN A 23 -18.96 4.05 13.16
CA GLN A 23 -18.23 5.26 12.77
C GLN A 23 -16.71 5.05 12.80
N ASN A 24 -16.20 4.33 13.81
CA ASN A 24 -14.78 4.00 13.90
C ASN A 24 -14.36 3.05 12.77
N VAL A 25 -15.17 2.04 12.45
CA VAL A 25 -14.92 1.12 11.33
C VAL A 25 -14.91 1.86 9.99
N ALA A 26 -15.89 2.75 9.75
CA ALA A 26 -15.94 3.56 8.54
C ALA A 26 -14.71 4.47 8.41
N THR A 27 -14.31 5.11 9.52
CA THR A 27 -13.11 5.94 9.58
C THR A 27 -11.85 5.14 9.28
N ALA A 28 -11.72 3.93 9.87
CA ALA A 28 -10.60 3.05 9.60
C ALA A 28 -10.54 2.65 8.12
N ALA A 29 -11.65 2.23 7.53
CA ALA A 29 -11.71 1.85 6.11
C ALA A 29 -11.38 3.02 5.17
N ALA A 30 -11.86 4.23 5.49
CA ALA A 30 -11.54 5.45 4.75
C ALA A 30 -10.03 5.76 4.83
N ASN A 31 -9.47 5.77 6.04
CA ASN A 31 -8.05 6.01 6.26
C ASN A 31 -7.17 4.97 5.53
N THR A 32 -7.50 3.68 5.64
CA THR A 32 -6.77 2.63 4.92
C THR A 32 -6.83 2.84 3.40
N SER A 33 -7.99 3.21 2.86
CA SER A 33 -8.13 3.53 1.42
C SER A 33 -7.23 4.68 1.01
N THR A 34 -7.22 5.77 1.79
CA THR A 34 -6.35 6.94 1.55
C THR A 34 -4.88 6.57 1.64
N TYR A 35 -4.47 5.78 2.64
CA TYR A 35 -3.08 5.42 2.86
C TYR A 35 -2.54 4.44 1.82
N LEU A 36 -3.38 3.54 1.30
CA LEU A 36 -3.02 2.71 0.16
C LEU A 36 -2.92 3.54 -1.13
N GLY A 37 -3.73 4.59 -1.29
CA GLY A 37 -3.76 5.40 -2.50
C GLY A 37 -4.15 4.55 -3.72
N GLY A 38 -3.67 4.91 -4.92
CA GLY A 38 -3.85 4.10 -6.12
C GLY A 38 -5.32 3.81 -6.51
N GLY A 39 -6.28 4.59 -6.02
CA GLY A 39 -7.71 4.32 -6.24
C GLY A 39 -8.31 3.22 -5.36
N ALA A 40 -7.63 2.80 -4.29
CA ALA A 40 -8.19 1.84 -3.34
C ALA A 40 -9.50 2.34 -2.73
N ASN A 41 -10.43 1.41 -2.53
CA ASN A 41 -11.65 1.62 -1.75
C ASN A 41 -11.91 0.35 -0.93
N VAL A 42 -11.34 0.33 0.28
CA VAL A 42 -11.39 -0.82 1.19
C VAL A 42 -12.81 -1.10 1.65
N ALA A 43 -13.63 -0.06 1.85
CA ALA A 43 -15.03 -0.23 2.21
C ALA A 43 -15.82 -1.01 1.15
N ASN A 44 -15.46 -0.86 -0.13
CA ASN A 44 -16.07 -1.55 -1.26
C ASN A 44 -15.23 -2.75 -1.77
N GLY A 45 -14.18 -3.16 -1.05
CA GLY A 45 -13.29 -4.26 -1.46
C GLY A 45 -12.49 -4.00 -2.74
N THR A 46 -12.31 -2.75 -3.14
CA THR A 46 -11.51 -2.37 -4.32
C THR A 46 -10.05 -2.21 -3.93
N ALA A 47 -9.18 -3.00 -4.55
CA ALA A 47 -7.73 -2.92 -4.36
C ALA A 47 -7.13 -1.65 -5.02
N PRO A 48 -5.97 -1.16 -4.55
CA PRO A 48 -5.24 -0.10 -5.25
C PRO A 48 -4.79 -0.57 -6.63
N THR A 49 -4.37 0.37 -7.48
CA THR A 49 -3.64 0.12 -8.72
C THR A 49 -2.36 0.96 -8.71
N TYR A 50 -1.22 0.28 -8.72
CA TYR A 50 0.10 0.88 -8.83
C TYR A 50 0.69 0.55 -10.19
N ASN A 51 0.97 1.58 -10.98
CA ASN A 51 1.59 1.42 -12.29
C ASN A 51 3.10 1.59 -12.16
N VAL A 52 3.86 0.51 -12.36
CA VAL A 52 5.31 0.50 -12.20
C VAL A 52 5.94 -0.19 -13.41
N ALA A 53 6.85 0.51 -14.08
CA ALA A 53 7.60 -0.01 -15.24
C ALA A 53 6.73 -0.67 -16.34
N GLY A 54 5.54 -0.11 -16.58
CA GLY A 54 4.56 -0.63 -17.55
C GLY A 54 3.71 -1.79 -17.03
N GLY A 55 3.98 -2.31 -15.84
CA GLY A 55 3.12 -3.27 -15.13
C GLY A 55 2.08 -2.58 -14.24
N SER A 56 1.02 -3.33 -13.91
CA SER A 56 -0.05 -2.91 -12.99
C SER A 56 -0.12 -3.89 -11.82
N TYR A 57 -0.09 -3.36 -10.60
CA TYR A 57 -0.02 -4.12 -9.36
C TYR A 57 -1.10 -3.66 -8.39
N ASN A 58 -1.73 -4.60 -7.68
CA ASN A 58 -2.85 -4.32 -6.80
C ASN A 58 -2.53 -4.42 -5.31
N ASN A 59 -1.25 -4.56 -4.97
CA ASN A 59 -0.75 -4.55 -3.61
C ASN A 59 0.65 -3.91 -3.56
N VAL A 60 1.00 -3.44 -2.36
CA VAL A 60 2.25 -2.68 -2.13
C VAL A 60 3.48 -3.56 -2.31
N GLY A 61 3.43 -4.82 -1.87
CA GLY A 61 4.58 -5.73 -1.91
C GLY A 61 5.07 -5.98 -3.33
N ASP A 62 4.17 -6.36 -4.23
CA ASP A 62 4.52 -6.64 -5.61
C ASP A 62 4.96 -5.37 -6.37
N ALA A 63 4.31 -4.24 -6.09
CA ALA A 63 4.71 -2.96 -6.65
C ALA A 63 6.14 -2.57 -6.22
N LEU A 64 6.50 -2.77 -4.95
CA LEU A 64 7.85 -2.51 -4.44
C LEU A 64 8.89 -3.47 -5.02
N ILE A 65 8.54 -4.75 -5.21
CA ILE A 65 9.40 -5.71 -5.92
C ILE A 65 9.65 -5.23 -7.35
N ALA A 66 8.62 -4.75 -8.05
CA ALA A 66 8.75 -4.20 -9.40
C ALA A 66 9.61 -2.93 -9.46
N VAL A 67 9.45 -2.02 -8.50
CA VAL A 67 10.30 -0.82 -8.36
C VAL A 67 11.75 -1.24 -8.14
N ASN A 68 11.98 -2.15 -7.19
CA ASN A 68 13.32 -2.65 -6.88
C ASN A 68 13.95 -3.34 -8.10
N GLY A 69 13.21 -4.19 -8.80
CA GLY A 69 13.68 -4.82 -10.03
C GLY A 69 14.04 -3.79 -11.10
N THR A 70 13.21 -2.77 -11.29
CA THR A 70 13.46 -1.69 -12.25
C THR A 70 14.71 -0.89 -11.90
N ALA A 71 14.87 -0.50 -10.64
CA ALA A 71 16.05 0.22 -10.17
C ALA A 71 17.33 -0.62 -10.34
N ASN A 72 17.27 -1.92 -10.03
CA ASN A 72 18.41 -2.83 -10.15
C ASN A 72 18.80 -3.18 -11.60
N ARG A 73 17.99 -2.81 -12.61
CA ARG A 73 18.43 -2.88 -14.01
C ARG A 73 19.56 -1.91 -14.28
N GLY A 74 19.69 -0.83 -13.52
CA GLY A 74 20.75 0.15 -13.71
C GLY A 74 20.68 0.86 -15.06
N TRP A 75 21.78 1.53 -15.40
CA TRP A 75 21.93 2.30 -16.64
C TRP A 75 23.00 1.68 -17.52
N ASN A 76 22.73 1.60 -18.82
CA ASN A 76 23.77 1.27 -19.79
C ASN A 76 24.55 2.55 -20.11
N VAL A 77 25.81 2.59 -19.70
CA VAL A 77 26.72 3.72 -19.94
C VAL A 77 27.70 3.33 -21.03
N GLN A 78 27.87 4.21 -22.01
CA GLN A 78 28.83 4.07 -23.10
C GLN A 78 29.64 5.36 -23.19
N ALA A 79 30.97 5.23 -23.15
CA ALA A 79 31.89 6.34 -23.41
C ALA A 79 32.46 6.20 -24.82
N ASN A 80 32.52 7.31 -25.57
CA ASN A 80 33.31 7.45 -26.80
C ASN A 80 33.19 6.33 -27.85
N GLY A 81 32.03 5.69 -27.98
CA GLY A 81 31.82 4.62 -28.97
C GLY A 81 32.15 3.21 -28.49
N ASP A 82 32.57 3.04 -27.23
CA ASP A 82 32.86 1.72 -26.64
C ASP A 82 31.60 0.85 -26.46
N THR A 83 31.77 -0.40 -26.08
CA THR A 83 30.62 -1.25 -25.72
C THR A 83 29.98 -0.74 -24.43
N ALA A 84 28.66 -0.57 -24.44
CA ALA A 84 27.94 -0.11 -23.26
C ALA A 84 28.09 -1.11 -22.10
N THR A 85 28.39 -0.61 -20.91
CA THR A 85 28.43 -1.38 -19.67
C THR A 85 27.28 -0.98 -18.76
N GLN A 86 26.68 -1.96 -18.08
CA GLN A 86 25.62 -1.69 -17.12
C GLN A 86 26.22 -1.23 -15.79
N VAL A 87 25.76 -0.09 -15.28
CA VAL A 87 26.08 0.42 -13.95
C VAL A 87 24.81 0.35 -13.09
N LYS A 88 24.86 -0.43 -12.01
CA LYS A 88 23.74 -0.65 -11.08
C LYS A 88 23.86 0.21 -9.82
N PRO A 89 22.79 0.34 -9.02
CA PRO A 89 22.89 0.96 -7.71
C PRO A 89 23.99 0.30 -6.85
N GLY A 90 24.93 1.11 -6.36
CA GLY A 90 26.07 0.66 -5.56
C GLY A 90 27.35 0.40 -6.34
N ASP A 91 27.31 0.34 -7.68
CA ASP A 91 28.51 0.22 -8.50
C ASP A 91 29.31 1.53 -8.50
N THR A 92 30.63 1.41 -8.65
CA THR A 92 31.50 2.56 -8.94
C THR A 92 31.73 2.64 -10.45
N VAL A 93 31.79 3.86 -10.99
CA VAL A 93 32.21 4.11 -12.38
C VAL A 93 33.67 4.53 -12.32
N GLN A 94 34.53 3.85 -13.08
CA GLN A 94 35.95 4.15 -13.21
C GLN A 94 36.29 4.47 -14.66
#